data_AF-A0A8D8BHB2-F1
#
_entry.id   AF-A0A8D8BHB2-F1
#
_cell.length_a   1.000
_cell.length_b   1.000
_cell.length_c   1.000
_cell.angle_alpha   90.00
_cell.angle_beta   90.00
_cell.angle_gamma   90.00
#
_symmetry.space_group_name_H-M   'P 1'
#
loop_
_entity.id
_entity.type
_entity.pdbx_description
1 polymer ?
#
loop_
_entity_poly.entity_id
_entity_poly.type
_entity_poly.pdbx_seq_one_letter_code
_entity_poly.pdbx_strand_id
1 'polypeptide(L)'
;MFDRPRCRDWSPLSTQQLRLRSLIQISGHNIVTDHPKCSVYFTLHTTTMSAPFYTSEPQDIHSNIIWPEINCPTMVKSSLRCVCVRVWQHRPPEESPPAAADLVEGEEHTEGDTQLFLWGVYFSGLVPLTRRSEKRLKANTLVFQMHGGFFTSAENIL
;
A
#
# COMPACT_ATOMS: atom_id res chain seq x y z
N MET A 1 -28.38 -28.09 33.83
CA MET A 1 -29.57 -27.21 33.81
C MET A 1 -29.19 -25.99 32.99
N PHE A 2 -29.74 -25.91 31.77
CA PHE A 2 -29.64 -24.83 30.78
C PHE A 2 -28.25 -24.40 30.30
N ASP A 3 -27.72 -25.18 29.35
CA ASP A 3 -27.20 -24.59 28.11
C ASP A 3 -28.23 -23.58 27.56
N ARG A 4 -27.82 -22.32 27.46
CA ARG A 4 -28.41 -21.37 26.52
C ARG A 4 -27.29 -20.63 25.83
N PRO A 5 -27.10 -20.80 24.50
CA PRO A 5 -26.29 -19.86 23.75
C PRO A 5 -27.04 -18.53 23.80
N ARG A 6 -26.58 -17.59 24.63
CA ARG A 6 -27.07 -16.21 24.57
C ARG A 6 -26.68 -15.72 23.18
N CYS A 7 -27.67 -15.71 22.28
CA CYS A 7 -27.74 -14.97 21.03
C CYS A 7 -26.37 -14.58 20.46
N ARG A 8 -25.92 -15.19 19.35
CA ARG A 8 -24.94 -14.51 18.49
C ARG A 8 -25.63 -13.25 17.99
N ASP A 9 -25.54 -12.17 18.76
CA ASP A 9 -25.88 -10.84 18.34
C ASP A 9 -25.12 -10.62 17.03
N TRP A 10 -25.87 -10.22 16.01
CA TRP A 10 -25.40 -9.96 14.65
C TRP A 10 -23.96 -9.47 14.68
N SER A 11 -23.02 -10.35 14.36
CA SER A 11 -21.62 -9.94 14.26
C SER A 11 -21.52 -9.17 12.96
N PRO A 12 -21.35 -7.83 12.99
CA PRO A 12 -21.23 -7.09 11.75
C PRO A 12 -20.06 -7.68 10.98
N LEU A 13 -20.24 -7.90 9.68
CA LEU A 13 -19.14 -8.28 8.81
C LEU A 13 -18.15 -7.12 8.84
N SER A 14 -17.12 -7.23 9.69
CA SER A 14 -16.22 -6.12 10.07
C SER A 14 -15.67 -5.41 8.85
N THR A 15 -15.42 -6.16 7.77
CA THR A 15 -14.86 -5.68 6.50
C THR A 15 -15.89 -4.93 5.63
N GLN A 16 -17.19 -5.25 5.73
CA GLN A 16 -18.25 -4.54 5.00
C GLN A 16 -18.54 -3.14 5.56
N GLN A 17 -18.10 -2.86 6.78
CA GLN A 17 -18.23 -1.54 7.40
C GLN A 17 -16.99 -0.66 7.19
N LEU A 18 -15.87 -1.25 6.74
CA LEU A 18 -14.64 -0.52 6.46
C LEU A 18 -14.88 0.49 5.33
N ARG A 19 -14.39 1.70 5.56
CA ARG A 19 -14.41 2.82 4.63
C ARG A 19 -13.04 3.48 4.63
N LEU A 20 -12.77 4.31 3.62
CA LEU A 20 -11.47 4.97 3.48
C LEU A 20 -11.09 5.80 4.71
N ARG A 21 -12.05 6.43 5.38
CA ARG A 21 -11.84 7.15 6.65
C ARG A 21 -11.29 6.30 7.79
N SER A 22 -11.35 4.98 7.67
CA SER A 22 -10.84 4.06 8.67
C SER A 22 -9.42 3.62 8.39
N LEU A 23 -8.84 3.96 7.24
CA LEU A 23 -7.45 3.67 6.90
C LEU A 23 -6.53 4.62 7.69
N ILE A 24 -5.62 4.03 8.46
CA ILE A 24 -4.68 4.74 9.33
C ILE A 24 -3.29 4.73 8.68
N GLN A 25 -2.84 3.56 8.25
CA GLN A 25 -1.47 3.36 7.76
C GLN A 25 -1.44 2.23 6.73
N ILE A 26 -0.46 2.29 5.84
CA ILE A 26 -0.14 1.19 4.92
C ILE A 26 1.26 0.69 5.25
N SER A 27 1.46 -0.62 5.18
CA SER A 27 2.79 -1.23 5.20
C SER A 27 2.97 -2.14 3.99
N GLY A 28 4.14 -2.09 3.39
CA GLY A 28 4.53 -2.92 2.26
C GLY A 28 5.44 -4.06 2.70
N HIS A 29 5.12 -5.27 2.25
CA HIS A 29 5.83 -6.49 2.58
C HIS A 29 6.40 -7.13 1.33
N ASN A 30 7.66 -7.55 1.40
CA ASN A 30 8.36 -8.22 0.31
C ASN A 30 8.26 -7.45 -1.03
N ILE A 31 8.42 -6.12 -0.98
CA ILE A 31 8.39 -5.31 -2.21
C ILE A 31 9.64 -5.64 -3.02
N VAL A 32 9.41 -6.06 -4.27
CA VAL A 32 10.47 -6.32 -5.22
C VAL A 32 10.75 -5.02 -5.96
N THR A 33 12.01 -4.62 -6.00
CA THR A 33 12.48 -3.43 -6.70
C THR A 33 13.59 -3.78 -7.65
N ASP A 34 13.69 -3.00 -8.73
CA ASP A 34 14.65 -3.29 -9.80
C ASP A 34 16.08 -2.85 -9.43
N HIS A 35 16.22 -1.96 -8.44
CA HIS A 35 17.51 -1.42 -8.00
C HIS A 35 17.73 -1.55 -6.49
N PRO A 36 19.00 -1.69 -6.05
CA PRO A 36 19.36 -1.92 -4.65
C PRO A 36 19.38 -0.66 -3.78
N LYS A 37 19.54 0.54 -4.37
CA LYS A 37 19.55 1.83 -3.66
C LYS A 37 18.36 2.68 -4.11
N CYS A 38 17.16 2.27 -3.73
CA CYS A 38 15.95 3.01 -4.05
C CYS A 38 15.07 3.20 -2.83
N SER A 39 14.36 4.32 -2.84
CA SER A 39 13.31 4.62 -1.88
C SER A 39 11.97 4.31 -2.52
N VAL A 40 10.99 3.90 -1.72
CA VAL A 40 9.66 3.56 -2.21
C VAL A 40 8.63 4.44 -1.51
N TYR A 41 7.73 5.00 -2.29
CA TYR A 41 6.58 5.73 -1.80
C TYR A 41 5.30 5.20 -2.45
N PHE A 42 4.16 5.60 -1.91
CA PHE A 42 2.88 5.28 -2.52
C PHE A 42 2.01 6.52 -2.68
N THR A 43 1.08 6.42 -3.60
CA THR A 43 0.05 7.44 -3.83
C THR A 43 -1.33 6.81 -3.74
N LEU A 44 -2.30 7.56 -3.21
CA LEU A 44 -3.68 7.14 -3.08
C LEU A 44 -4.56 7.88 -4.06
N HIS A 45 -5.42 7.13 -4.73
CA HIS A 45 -6.30 7.59 -5.78
C HIS A 45 -7.73 7.10 -5.52
N THR A 46 -8.73 7.90 -5.88
CA THR A 46 -10.14 7.48 -5.75
C THR A 46 -10.51 6.43 -6.79
N THR A 47 -9.92 6.53 -7.98
CA THR A 47 -10.06 5.59 -9.09
C THR A 47 -8.68 5.31 -9.71
N THR A 48 -8.60 4.32 -10.59
CA THR A 48 -7.33 4.01 -11.27
C THR A 48 -6.83 5.19 -12.11
N MET A 49 -7.70 6.01 -12.68
CA MET A 49 -7.32 7.11 -13.58
C MET A 49 -7.32 8.50 -12.93
N SER A 50 -7.74 8.63 -11.67
CA SER A 50 -7.80 9.92 -10.99
C SER A 50 -6.41 10.40 -10.55
N ALA A 51 -6.24 11.71 -10.42
CA ALA A 51 -5.09 12.31 -9.75
C ALA A 51 -4.95 11.78 -8.30
N PRO A 52 -3.73 11.72 -7.75
CA PRO A 52 -3.52 11.33 -6.36
C PRO A 52 -4.10 12.38 -5.42
N PHE A 53 -4.86 11.95 -4.41
CA PHE A 53 -5.31 12.84 -3.33
C PHE A 53 -4.37 12.80 -2.11
N TYR A 54 -3.44 11.85 -2.10
CA TYR A 54 -2.40 11.72 -1.08
C TYR A 54 -1.15 11.07 -1.70
N THR A 55 0.01 11.55 -1.28
CA THR A 55 1.33 11.02 -1.63
C THR A 55 2.10 10.82 -0.34
N SER A 56 2.67 9.64 -0.13
CA SER A 56 3.48 9.34 1.04
C SER A 56 4.89 9.89 0.89
N GLU A 57 5.61 10.00 2.00
CA GLU A 57 7.05 10.23 1.97
C GLU A 57 7.78 8.98 1.41
N PRO A 58 8.86 9.16 0.63
CA PRO A 58 9.74 8.07 0.21
C PRO A 58 10.46 7.44 1.41
N GLN A 59 10.51 6.11 1.42
CA GLN A 59 11.16 5.34 2.48
C GLN A 59 12.10 4.29 1.90
N ASP A 60 13.28 4.12 2.51
CA ASP A 60 14.27 3.14 2.07
C ASP A 60 13.84 1.69 2.33
N ILE A 61 14.20 0.82 1.39
CA ILE A 61 13.81 -0.60 1.40
C ILE A 61 14.79 -1.39 2.26
N HIS A 62 14.40 -1.71 3.49
CA HIS A 62 15.21 -2.58 4.36
C HIS A 62 14.68 -4.02 4.46
N SER A 63 13.36 -4.22 4.51
CA SER A 63 12.72 -5.56 4.49
C SER A 63 11.20 -5.43 4.36
N ASN A 64 10.58 -4.79 5.34
CA ASN A 64 9.18 -4.39 5.34
C ASN A 64 9.14 -2.88 5.52
N ILE A 65 8.39 -2.22 4.64
CA ILE A 65 8.26 -0.76 4.66
C ILE A 65 7.02 -0.43 5.47
N ILE A 66 7.18 0.38 6.50
CA ILE A 66 6.06 0.92 7.26
C ILE A 66 6.07 2.41 7.02
N TRP A 67 5.18 2.88 6.15
CA TRP A 67 5.04 4.30 5.91
C TRP A 67 4.35 4.98 7.09
N PRO A 68 4.62 6.26 7.37
CA PRO A 68 3.95 7.01 8.44
C PRO A 68 2.42 7.00 8.34
N GLU A 69 1.76 7.40 9.42
CA GLU A 69 0.30 7.53 9.46
C GLU A 69 -0.21 8.52 8.40
N ILE A 70 -1.29 8.13 7.73
CA ILE A 70 -1.87 8.92 6.64
C ILE A 70 -2.73 10.03 7.23
N ASN A 71 -2.15 11.22 7.36
CA ASN A 71 -2.89 12.40 7.79
C ASN A 71 -3.40 13.18 6.56
N CYS A 72 -4.59 12.80 6.06
CA CYS A 72 -5.22 13.45 4.92
C CYS A 72 -6.66 13.90 5.27
N PRO A 73 -6.98 15.21 5.26
CA PRO A 73 -8.33 15.71 5.55
C PRO A 73 -9.41 15.12 4.64
N THR A 74 -9.06 14.84 3.39
CA THR A 74 -9.96 14.23 2.38
C THR A 74 -10.42 12.84 2.82
N MET A 75 -9.60 12.09 3.56
CA MET A 75 -9.95 10.75 4.04
C MET A 75 -10.90 10.78 5.22
N VAL A 76 -10.77 11.74 6.14
CA VAL A 76 -11.57 11.81 7.39
C VAL A 76 -13.08 11.80 7.12
N LYS A 77 -13.51 12.52 6.07
CA LYS A 77 -14.93 12.61 5.68
C LYS A 77 -15.33 11.56 4.64
N SER A 78 -14.40 10.73 4.18
CA SER A 78 -14.65 9.82 3.08
C SER A 78 -15.55 8.66 3.48
N SER A 79 -16.51 8.35 2.61
CA SER A 79 -17.39 7.19 2.69
C SER A 79 -17.02 6.10 1.67
N LEU A 80 -15.94 6.30 0.91
CA LEU A 80 -15.51 5.37 -0.12
C LEU A 80 -15.20 3.99 0.46
N ARG A 81 -15.62 2.95 -0.27
CA ARG A 81 -15.42 1.54 0.09
C ARG A 81 -14.21 0.92 -0.60
N CYS A 82 -13.51 1.70 -1.40
CA CYS A 82 -12.33 1.28 -2.11
C CYS A 82 -11.31 2.41 -2.20
N VAL A 83 -10.08 2.05 -2.52
CA VAL A 83 -8.98 2.96 -2.82
C VAL A 83 -8.05 2.31 -3.82
N CYS A 84 -7.46 3.11 -4.70
CA CYS A 84 -6.38 2.68 -5.57
C CYS A 84 -5.05 3.13 -4.98
N VAL A 85 -4.16 2.19 -4.71
CA VAL A 85 -2.81 2.46 -4.19
C VAL A 85 -1.82 2.20 -5.30
N ARG A 86 -1.04 3.20 -5.70
CA ARG A 86 0.10 3.01 -6.61
C ARG A 86 1.38 3.06 -5.80
N VAL A 87 2.27 2.13 -6.05
CA VAL A 87 3.57 2.07 -5.39
C VAL A 87 4.64 2.41 -6.42
N TRP A 88 5.53 3.32 -6.03
CA TRP A 88 6.53 3.92 -6.89
C TRP A 88 7.92 3.70 -6.30
N GLN A 89 8.87 3.45 -7.16
CA GLN A 89 10.28 3.41 -6.86
C GLN A 89 10.90 4.74 -7.27
N HIS A 90 11.44 5.46 -6.28
CA HIS A 90 12.24 6.66 -6.48
C HIS A 90 13.72 6.25 -6.56
N ARG A 91 14.36 6.61 -7.67
CA ARG A 91 15.80 6.48 -7.84
C ARG A 91 16.44 7.81 -7.45
N PRO A 92 17.35 7.85 -6.46
CA PRO A 92 18.12 9.05 -6.24
C PRO A 92 18.89 9.38 -7.52
N PRO A 93 19.07 10.67 -7.88
CA PRO A 93 19.95 11.04 -8.98
C PRO A 93 21.33 10.48 -8.65
N GLU A 94 21.82 9.54 -9.46
CA GLU A 94 23.22 9.15 -9.32
C GLU A 94 24.05 10.38 -9.64
N GLU A 95 24.94 10.78 -8.73
CA GLU A 95 25.96 11.79 -9.02
C GLU A 95 26.83 11.24 -10.15
N SER A 96 26.47 11.55 -11.39
CA SER A 96 27.27 11.22 -12.56
C SER A 96 28.71 11.70 -12.35
N PRO A 97 29.74 10.88 -12.62
CA PRO A 97 31.10 11.38 -12.65
C PRO A 97 31.25 12.42 -13.78
N PRO A 98 32.15 13.40 -13.65
CA PRO A 98 32.31 14.42 -14.66
C PRO A 98 32.95 13.82 -15.93
N ALA A 99 32.27 14.01 -17.05
CA ALA A 99 32.79 14.07 -18.42
C ALA A 99 33.55 12.85 -18.99
N ALA A 100 32.91 12.13 -19.92
CA ALA A 100 33.39 12.00 -21.30
C ALA A 100 32.26 11.44 -22.19
N ALA A 101 32.10 12.04 -23.37
CA ALA A 101 31.13 11.71 -24.40
C ALA A 101 31.38 10.33 -25.03
N ASP A 102 30.32 9.64 -25.46
CA ASP A 102 30.08 9.30 -26.88
C ASP A 102 28.85 8.36 -27.06
N LEU A 103 27.81 8.94 -27.66
CA LEU A 103 26.74 8.41 -28.52
C LEU A 103 26.43 6.89 -28.54
N VAL A 104 25.21 6.54 -28.11
CA VAL A 104 24.26 5.73 -28.92
C VAL A 104 22.85 6.28 -28.70
N GLU A 105 22.21 6.71 -29.79
CA GLU A 105 20.82 7.16 -29.83
C GLU A 105 19.85 5.99 -29.58
N GLY A 106 18.85 6.21 -28.74
CA GLY A 106 17.65 5.36 -28.67
C GLY A 106 17.45 4.60 -27.38
N GLU A 107 17.35 5.29 -26.25
CA GLU A 107 16.49 4.91 -25.13
C GLU A 107 16.40 6.14 -24.20
N GLU A 108 15.26 6.84 -24.22
CA GLU A 108 14.94 7.84 -23.21
C GLU A 108 14.75 7.11 -21.86
N HIS A 109 15.85 6.73 -21.21
CA HIS A 109 15.81 6.27 -19.83
C HIS A 109 15.48 7.50 -18.98
N THR A 110 14.19 7.78 -18.85
CA THR A 110 13.69 8.92 -18.08
C THR A 110 14.23 8.76 -16.66
N GLU A 111 15.12 9.66 -16.25
CA GLU A 111 15.50 9.86 -14.86
C GLU A 111 14.23 10.24 -14.08
N GLY A 112 13.50 9.22 -13.62
CA GLY A 112 12.16 9.40 -13.09
C GLY A 112 11.68 8.20 -12.29
N ASP A 113 10.70 8.48 -11.46
CA ASP A 113 10.06 7.50 -10.59
C ASP A 113 9.38 6.42 -11.44
N THR A 114 9.69 5.16 -11.14
CA THR A 114 9.13 4.00 -11.85
C THR A 114 7.99 3.41 -11.04
N GLN A 115 6.84 3.17 -11.66
CA GLN A 115 5.73 2.51 -10.97
C GLN A 115 6.01 1.00 -10.83
N LEU A 116 6.02 0.50 -9.60
CA LEU A 116 6.18 -0.94 -9.33
C LEU A 116 4.88 -1.69 -9.59
N PHE A 117 3.79 -1.25 -8.97
CA PHE A 117 2.46 -1.86 -9.15
C PHE A 117 1.33 -0.92 -8.73
N LEU A 118 0.12 -1.25 -9.20
CA LEU A 118 -1.13 -0.61 -8.83
C LEU A 118 -2.05 -1.63 -8.16
N TRP A 119 -2.64 -1.24 -7.03
CA TRP A 119 -3.61 -2.06 -6.32
C TRP A 119 -4.94 -1.34 -6.12
N GLY A 120 -5.97 -1.82 -6.82
CA GLY A 120 -7.36 -1.40 -6.60
C GLY A 120 -8.00 -2.25 -5.52
N VAL A 121 -8.18 -1.70 -4.32
CA VAL A 121 -8.61 -2.47 -3.15
C VAL A 121 -10.02 -2.09 -2.76
N TYR A 122 -10.93 -3.07 -2.77
CA TYR A 122 -12.24 -2.97 -2.12
C TYR A 122 -12.13 -3.46 -0.68
N PHE A 123 -12.45 -2.62 0.30
CA PHE A 123 -12.25 -2.95 1.72
C PHE A 123 -13.11 -4.14 2.19
N SER A 124 -14.23 -4.40 1.50
CA SER A 124 -15.09 -5.56 1.78
C SER A 124 -14.42 -6.90 1.48
N GLY A 125 -13.44 -6.94 0.56
CA GLY A 125 -12.72 -8.15 0.17
C GLY A 125 -11.44 -8.41 0.97
N LEU A 126 -11.09 -7.52 1.91
CA LEU A 126 -9.92 -7.70 2.74
C LEU A 126 -10.17 -8.74 3.84
N VAL A 127 -9.12 -9.49 4.17
CA VAL A 127 -9.10 -10.48 5.23
C VAL A 127 -8.32 -9.92 6.43
N PRO A 128 -8.83 -10.06 7.67
CA PRO A 128 -8.10 -9.64 8.86
C PRO A 128 -6.85 -10.50 9.06
N LEU A 129 -5.75 -9.84 9.41
CA LEU A 129 -4.51 -10.47 9.83
C LEU A 129 -4.41 -10.43 11.35
N THR A 130 -3.81 -11.47 11.92
CA THR A 130 -3.54 -11.53 13.36
C THR A 130 -2.42 -10.60 13.79
N ARG A 131 -1.44 -10.40 12.91
CA ARG A 131 -0.29 -9.51 13.12
C ARG A 131 0.00 -8.76 11.82
N ARG A 132 0.59 -7.56 11.92
CA ARG A 132 1.01 -6.77 10.76
C ARG A 132 1.95 -7.55 9.84
N SER A 133 2.92 -8.25 10.44
CA SER A 133 3.88 -9.10 9.73
C SER A 133 3.50 -10.56 9.92
N GLU A 134 2.79 -11.11 8.95
CA GLU A 134 2.57 -12.55 8.85
C GLU A 134 3.66 -13.17 7.96
N LYS A 135 4.24 -14.30 8.40
CA LYS A 135 5.31 -14.98 7.66
C LYS A 135 4.89 -15.52 6.29
N ARG A 136 3.58 -15.51 6.01
CA ARG A 136 2.95 -16.11 4.82
C ARG A 136 2.54 -15.07 3.78
N LEU A 137 3.04 -13.83 3.85
CA LEU A 137 2.70 -12.82 2.85
C LEU A 137 3.53 -12.99 1.57
N LYS A 138 2.87 -12.90 0.41
CA LYS A 138 3.51 -12.94 -0.91
C LYS A 138 4.36 -11.68 -1.17
N ALA A 139 5.12 -11.70 -2.26
CA ALA A 139 5.80 -10.51 -2.79
C ALA A 139 4.79 -9.39 -3.13
N ASN A 140 5.22 -8.13 -3.01
CA ASN A 140 4.42 -6.94 -3.33
C ASN A 140 3.08 -6.86 -2.59
N THR A 141 3.06 -7.31 -1.34
CA THR A 141 1.84 -7.30 -0.53
C THR A 141 1.72 -6.00 0.24
N LEU A 142 0.58 -5.30 0.13
CA LEU A 142 0.26 -4.22 1.08
C LEU A 142 -0.61 -4.76 2.23
N VAL A 143 -0.34 -4.23 3.41
CA VAL A 143 -1.12 -4.46 4.62
C VAL A 143 -1.69 -3.12 5.04
N PHE A 144 -3.01 -3.09 5.18
CA PHE A 144 -3.77 -1.92 5.57
C PHE A 144 -4.01 -1.98 7.07
N GLN A 145 -3.45 -1.03 7.82
CA GLN A 145 -3.88 -0.79 9.18
C GLN A 145 -5.14 0.07 9.12
N MET A 146 -6.25 -0.50 9.57
CA MET A 146 -7.52 0.19 9.66
C MET A 146 -8.05 0.14 11.10
N HIS A 147 -9.03 0.96 11.44
CA HIS A 147 -9.74 0.80 12.72
C HIS A 147 -10.27 -0.64 12.83
N GLY A 148 -9.86 -1.35 13.89
CA GLY A 148 -10.22 -2.75 14.12
C GLY A 148 -9.14 -3.78 13.78
N GLY A 149 -8.03 -3.41 13.13
CA GLY A 149 -6.89 -4.31 12.97
C GLY A 149 -6.08 -4.11 11.68
N PHE A 150 -5.36 -5.17 11.30
CA PHE A 150 -4.59 -5.24 10.06
C PHE A 150 -5.35 -6.07 9.04
N PHE A 151 -5.29 -5.66 7.78
CA PHE A 151 -6.06 -6.26 6.71
C PHE A 151 -5.21 -6.39 5.44
N THR A 152 -5.39 -7.47 4.68
CA THR A 152 -4.77 -7.63 3.35
C THR A 152 -5.69 -8.41 2.42
N SER A 153 -5.34 -8.53 1.14
CA SER A 153 -6.11 -9.38 0.21
C SER A 153 -5.87 -10.86 0.53
N ALA A 154 -6.93 -11.67 0.47
CA ALA A 154 -6.84 -13.12 0.61
C ALA A 154 -5.83 -13.75 -0.37
N GLU A 155 -5.72 -13.18 -1.57
CA GLU A 155 -4.83 -13.66 -2.63
C GLU A 155 -3.34 -13.54 -2.27
N ASN A 156 -3.01 -12.65 -1.33
CA ASN A 156 -1.64 -12.36 -0.92
C ASN A 156 -1.18 -13.14 0.31
N ILE A 157 -2.04 -14.02 0.82
CA ILE A 157 -1.73 -14.97 1.90
C ILE A 157 -1.36 -16.31 1.23
N LEU A 158 -0.14 -16.80 1.46
CA LEU A 158 0.34 -18.15 1.13
C LEU A 158 -0.33 -19.17 2.05
#